data_AF-A0A1Y3BR23-F1
#
_entry.id   AF-A0A1Y3BR23-F1
#
_cell.length_a   1.000
_cell.length_b   1.000
_cell.length_c   1.000
_cell.angle_alpha   90.00
_cell.angle_beta   90.00
_cell.angle_gamma   90.00
#
_symmetry.space_group_name_H-M   'P 1'
#
loop_
_entity.id
_entity.type
_entity.pdbx_description
1 polymer ?
#
loop_
_entity_poly.entity_id
_entity_poly.type
_entity_poly.pdbx_seq_one_letter_code
_entity_poly.pdbx_strand_id
1 'polypeptide(L)' 'MDGTALYEAVAAIFIAQMNAVEFNIGQIIIVSLTSTAASIGAASVPSAGLVTMLLVLTALGLPTKDISMIIAVDWFL' A
#
# COMPACT_ATOMS: atom_id res chain seq x y z
N MET A 1 -8.02 10.82 -3.57
CA MET A 1 -7.24 11.17 -2.37
C MET A 1 -5.77 10.93 -2.73
N ASP A 2 -5.11 11.94 -3.31
CA ASP A 2 -3.81 11.74 -3.96
C ASP A 2 -2.72 11.36 -2.94
N GLY A 3 -2.81 11.89 -1.71
CA GLY A 3 -1.93 11.51 -0.61
C GLY A 3 -2.05 10.04 -0.18
N THR A 4 -3.27 9.47 -0.19
CA THR A 4 -3.49 8.06 0.16
C THR A 4 -2.92 7.12 -0.89
N ALA A 5 -3.09 7.45 -2.18
CA ALA A 5 -2.48 6.68 -3.26
C ALA A 5 -0.95 6.68 -3.16
N LEU A 6 -0.36 7.84 -2.86
CA LEU A 6 1.09 7.97 -2.69
C LEU A 6 1.60 7.21 -1.46
N TYR A 7 0.90 7.32 -0.33
CA TYR A 7 1.18 6.55 0.88
C TYR A 7 1.17 5.05 0.60
N GLU A 8 0.11 4.53 -0.02
CA GLU A 8 -0.03 3.10 -0.33
C GLU A 8 1.06 2.58 -1.27
N ALA A 9 1.41 3.37 -2.30
CA ALA A 9 2.46 3.01 -3.24
C ALA A 9 3.83 2.92 -2.56
N VAL A 10 4.18 3.93 -1.75
CA VAL A 10 5.47 3.97 -1.03
C VAL A 10 5.52 2.87 0.03
N ALA A 11 4.44 2.66 0.77
CA ALA A 11 4.31 1.61 1.77
C ALA A 11 4.49 0.20 1.18
N ALA A 12 3.87 -0.08 0.03
CA ALA A 12 4.01 -1.35 -0.67
C ALA A 12 5.45 -1.58 -1.16
N ILE A 13 6.10 -0.54 -1.71
CA ILE A 13 7.50 -0.60 -2.13
C ILE A 13 8.43 -0.84 -0.94
N PHE A 14 8.19 -0.16 0.17
CA PHE A 14 8.95 -0.34 1.40
C PHE A 14 8.86 -1.79 1.92
N ILE A 15 7.65 -2.35 2.01
CA ILE A 15 7.45 -3.74 2.46
C ILE A 15 8.12 -4.74 1.50
N ALA A 16 8.05 -4.51 0.19
CA ALA A 16 8.73 -5.35 -0.79
C ALA A 16 10.26 -5.32 -0.61
N GLN A 17 10.84 -4.13 -0.44
CA GLN A 17 12.29 -3.97 -0.20
C GLN A 17 12.72 -4.65 1.11
N MET A 18 11.93 -4.53 2.17
CA MET A 18 12.19 -5.21 3.45
C MET A 18 12.21 -6.73 3.33
N ASN A 19 11.36 -7.29 2.46
CA ASN A 19 11.28 -8.73 2.21
C ASN A 19 12.22 -9.21 1.11
N ALA A 20 13.15 -8.36 0.63
CA ALA A 20 14.04 -8.65 -0.49
C ALA A 20 13.29 -9.07 -1.78
N VAL A 21 12.06 -8.57 -1.97
CA VAL A 21 11.28 -8.74 -3.19
C VAL A 21 11.67 -7.61 -4.15
N GLU A 22 12.35 -7.97 -5.24
CA GLU A 22 12.66 -7.00 -6.29
C GLU A 22 11.44 -6.74 -7.16
N PHE A 23 11.17 -5.45 -7.40
CA PHE A 23 10.15 -5.02 -8.33
C PHE A 23 10.74 -4.75 -9.72
N ASN A 24 10.19 -5.40 -10.74
CA ASN A 24 10.40 -5.00 -12.13
C ASN A 24 9.52 -3.77 -12.45
N ILE A 25 9.87 -3.01 -13.49
CA ILE A 25 9.12 -1.87 -14.01
C ILE A 25 7.63 -2.19 -14.19
N GLY A 26 7.30 -3.40 -14.68
CA GLY A 26 5.90 -3.83 -14.81
C GLY A 26 5.15 -3.88 -13.48
N GLN A 27 5.81 -4.33 -12.41
CA GLN A 27 5.20 -4.38 -11.07
C GLN A 27 5.04 -2.97 -10.48
N ILE A 28 5.99 -2.07 -10.73
CA ILE A 28 5.86 -0.66 -10.30
C ILE A 28 4.64 0.00 -10.95
N ILE A 29 4.39 -0.26 -12.23
CA ILE A 29 3.19 0.23 -12.93
C ILE A 29 1.92 -0.35 -12.29
N ILE A 30 1.93 -1.64 -11.96
CA ILE A 30 0.80 -2.30 -11.27
C ILE A 30 0.58 -1.66 -9.90
N VAL A 31 1.62 -1.44 -9.09
CA VAL A 31 1.53 -0.74 -7.78
C VAL A 31 0.87 0.63 -7.94
N SER A 32 1.28 1.40 -8.95
CA SER A 32 0.70 2.73 -9.21
C SER A 32 -0.78 2.64 -9.57
N LEU A 33 -1.18 1.70 -10.43
CA LEU A 33 -2.57 1.51 -10.82
C LEU A 33 -3.44 1.02 -9.65
N THR A 34 -2.94 0.04 -8.91
CA THR A 34 -3.64 -0.57 -7.77
C THR A 34 -3.80 0.42 -6.62
N SER A 35 -2.78 1.19 -6.26
CA SER A 35 -2.91 2.25 -5.22
C SER A 35 -3.85 3.37 -5.66
N THR A 36 -3.83 3.76 -6.94
CA THR A 36 -4.77 4.76 -7.45
C THR A 36 -6.21 4.25 -7.33
N ALA A 37 -6.47 3.01 -7.74
CA ALA A 37 -7.79 2.38 -7.62
C ALA A 37 -8.22 2.19 -6.16
N ALA A 38 -7.31 1.77 -5.28
CA ALA A 38 -7.56 1.61 -3.85
C ALA A 38 -7.89 2.95 -3.17
N SER A 39 -7.20 4.04 -3.54
CA SER A 39 -7.49 5.39 -3.02
C SER A 39 -8.89 5.90 -3.37
N ILE A 40 -9.48 5.45 -4.49
CA ILE A 40 -10.86 5.77 -4.85
C ILE A 40 -11.82 4.98 -3.95
N GLY A 41 -11.51 3.70 -3.69
CA GLY A 41 -12.26 2.85 -2.77
C GLY A 41 -12.20 3.33 -1.31
N ALA A 42 -11.08 3.94 -0.91
CA ALA A 42 -10.83 4.47 0.44
C ALA A 42 -11.88 5.47 0.90
N ALA A 43 -12.44 6.27 -0.01
CA ALA A 43 -13.46 7.28 0.32
C ALA A 43 -14.75 6.69 0.91
N SER A 44 -14.97 5.37 0.76
CA SER A 44 -16.21 4.68 1.13
C SER A 44 -16.17 4.02 2.51
N VAL A 45 -15.00 3.95 3.16
CA VAL A 45 -14.76 3.06 4.31
C VAL A 45 -14.32 3.86 5.56
N PRO A 46 -14.96 3.67 6.74
CA PRO A 46 -14.47 4.21 8.01
C PRO A 46 -13.13 3.55 8.37
N SER A 47 -12.10 4.33 8.72
CA SER A 47 -10.72 3.85 8.95
C SER A 47 -10.01 3.34 7.67
N ALA A 48 -10.17 4.08 6.57
CA ALA A 48 -9.73 3.70 5.24
C ALA A 48 -8.27 3.24 5.13
N GLY A 49 -7.32 3.93 5.77
CA GLY A 49 -5.89 3.72 5.54
C GLY A 49 -5.40 2.28 5.78
N LEU A 50 -5.91 1.61 6.81
CA LEU A 50 -5.53 0.24 7.13
C LEU A 50 -6.12 -0.78 6.16
N VAL A 51 -7.40 -0.61 5.83
CA VAL A 51 -8.15 -1.53 4.98
C VAL A 51 -7.65 -1.45 3.54
N THR A 52 -7.36 -0.24 3.07
CA THR A 52 -6.89 -0.01 1.70
C THR A 52 -5.44 -0.47 1.53
N MET A 53 -4.58 -0.30 2.54
CA MET A 53 -3.23 -0.89 2.50
C MET A 53 -3.25 -2.42 2.49
N LEU A 54 -4.10 -3.06 3.31
CA LEU A 54 -4.25 -4.52 3.26
C LEU A 54 -4.69 -4.98 1.86
N LEU A 55 -5.58 -4.24 1.22
CA LEU A 55 -6.03 -4.52 -0.14
C LEU A 55 -4.88 -4.41 -1.15
N VAL A 56 -4.07 -3.33 -1.09
CA VAL A 56 -2.93 -3.14 -1.99
C VAL A 56 -1.87 -4.22 -1.80
N LEU A 57 -1.50 -4.55 -0.56
CA LEU A 57 -0.53 -5.61 -0.27
C LEU A 57 -1.01 -6.98 -0.76
N THR A 58 -2.29 -7.30 -0.53
CA THR A 58 -2.89 -8.57 -0.99
C THR A 58 -2.95 -8.63 -2.51
N ALA A 59 -3.29 -7.53 -3.18
CA ALA A 59 -3.32 -7.44 -4.64
C ALA A 59 -1.94 -7.60 -5.28
N LEU A 60 -0.88 -7.17 -4.58
CA LEU A 60 0.51 -7.30 -4.99
C LEU A 60 1.16 -8.63 -4.56
N GLY A 61 0.45 -9.47 -3.79
CA GLY A 61 0.98 -10.72 -3.26
C GLY A 61 2.04 -10.54 -2.17
N LEU A 62 2.07 -9.38 -1.50
CA LEU A 62 3.01 -9.08 -0.44
C LEU A 62 2.51 -9.56 0.93
N PRO A 63 3.42 -9.91 1.86
CA PRO A 63 3.06 -10.38 3.19
C PRO A 63 2.37 -9.27 4.01
N THR A 64 1.10 -9.48 4.34
CA THR A 64 0.27 -8.52 5.10
C THR A 64 0.66 -8.39 6.56
N LYS A 65 1.43 -9.34 7.10
CA LYS A 65 1.96 -9.32 8.48
C LYS A 65 2.80 -8.07 8.76
N ASP A 66 3.48 -7.55 7.74
CA ASP A 66 4.44 -6.44 7.90
C ASP A 66 3.75 -5.08 7.95
N ILE A 67 2.42 -5.02 7.75
CA ILE A 67 1.63 -3.79 7.91
C ILE A 67 1.73 -3.20 9.32
N SER A 68 1.99 -4.04 10.33
CA SER A 68 2.18 -3.61 11.72
C SER A 68 3.29 -2.58 11.89
N MET A 69 4.35 -2.63 11.07
CA MET A 69 5.43 -1.64 11.09
C MET A 69 4.97 -0.28 10.56
N ILE A 70 4.06 -0.27 9.58
CA ILE A 70 3.51 0.97 9.03
C ILE A 70 2.50 1.58 9.99
N ILE A 71 1.62 0.77 10.58
CA ILE A 71 0.66 1.23 11.61
C ILE A 71 1.37 1.92 12.78
N ALA A 72 2.55 1.44 13.17
CA ALA A 72 3.32 2.02 14.27
C ALA A 72 3.75 3.48 14.02
N VAL A 73 3.90 3.88 12.75
CA VAL A 73 4.27 5.24 12.32
C VAL A 73 3.12 5.99 11.63
N ASP A 74 1.97 5.34 11.42
CA ASP A 74 0.82 5.88 10.70
C ASP A 74 0.26 7.17 11.33
N TRP A 75 0.34 7.29 12.66
CA TRP A 75 -0.09 8.50 13.38
C TRP A 75 0.78 9.74 13.10
N PHE A 76 1.98 9.55 12.55
CA PHE A 76 2.93 10.62 12.23
C PHE A 76 2.79 11.11 10.77
N LEU A 77 2.13 10.33 9.92
CA LEU A 77 2.03 10.55 8.47
C LEU A 77 0.77 11.33 8.06
#